data_AF-D8LZ27-F1
#
_entry.id   AF-D8LZ27-F1
#
_cell.length_a   1.000
_cell.length_b   1.000
_cell.length_c   1.000
_cell.angle_alpha   90.00
_cell.angle_beta   90.00
_cell.angle_gamma   90.00
#
_symmetry.space_group_name_H-M   'P 1'
#
loop_
_entity.id
_entity.type
_entity.pdbx_description
1 polymer ?
#
loop_
_entity_poly.entity_id
_entity_poly.type
_entity_poly.pdbx_seq_one_letter_code
_entity_poly.pdbx_strand_id
1 'polypeptide(L)'
;MYHSRVMFEDSGYLDRYFHTCDGDSPLIVQLCGNDPEFLQKAALKFEGKCMAVDLNLGCPQGIARKGKYGSYLLPNYNLVEQIAKALGGEEVQFPFTVKIRLLPSLEDTIKLCKMLEREGAQMITIHGRTREQNKDRTGACDWQAIATIRKELSIPVFANGGICSLEDVTKCIEETGVCGVMVGEAILENPAFFVNGIDPADGHLLTVVRVCWRVEIRMRYVTST
;
A
#
# COMPACT_ATOMS: atom_id res chain seq x y z
N MET A 1 -8.39 -4.33 3.60
CA MET A 1 -7.52 -5.43 3.12
C MET A 1 -8.34 -6.71 3.06
N TYR A 2 -8.20 -7.49 1.99
CA TYR A 2 -8.90 -8.76 1.79
C TYR A 2 -7.96 -9.92 2.09
N HIS A 3 -8.40 -10.86 2.93
CA HIS A 3 -7.55 -11.99 3.31
C HIS A 3 -7.59 -13.07 2.21
N SER A 4 -6.42 -13.42 1.66
CA SER A 4 -6.30 -14.29 0.49
C SER A 4 -6.93 -15.66 0.71
N ARG A 5 -6.61 -16.34 1.82
CA ARG A 5 -7.16 -17.67 2.13
C ARG A 5 -8.67 -17.67 2.43
N VAL A 6 -9.14 -16.73 3.27
CA VAL A 6 -10.56 -16.65 3.66
C VAL A 6 -11.47 -16.49 2.44
N MET A 7 -10.99 -15.82 1.39
CA MET A 7 -11.70 -15.68 0.11
C MET A 7 -12.06 -17.01 -0.58
N PHE A 8 -11.38 -18.11 -0.23
CA PHE A 8 -11.64 -19.46 -0.75
C PHE A 8 -12.30 -20.38 0.26
N GLU A 9 -12.09 -20.14 1.55
CA GLU A 9 -12.76 -20.89 2.63
C GLU A 9 -14.22 -20.46 2.80
N ASP A 10 -14.54 -19.23 2.40
CA ASP A 10 -15.85 -18.61 2.56
C ASP A 10 -16.36 -18.07 1.22
N SER A 11 -17.24 -18.84 0.58
CA SER A 11 -17.76 -18.56 -0.77
C SER A 11 -18.46 -17.21 -0.90
N GLY A 12 -19.07 -16.69 0.18
CA GLY A 12 -19.75 -15.38 0.16
C GLY A 12 -18.87 -14.22 0.63
N TYR A 13 -17.57 -14.43 0.83
CA TYR A 13 -16.67 -13.40 1.37
C TYR A 13 -16.61 -12.15 0.49
N LEU A 14 -16.41 -12.32 -0.82
CA LEU A 14 -16.36 -11.17 -1.73
C LEU A 14 -17.73 -10.50 -1.88
N ASP A 15 -18.82 -11.27 -1.95
CA ASP A 15 -20.17 -10.72 -2.07
C ASP A 15 -20.54 -9.86 -0.85
N ARG A 16 -20.02 -10.21 0.34
CA ARG A 16 -20.26 -9.42 1.56
C ARG A 16 -19.36 -8.20 1.67
N TYR A 17 -18.10 -8.29 1.25
CA TYR A 17 -17.09 -7.29 1.61
C TYR A 17 -16.53 -6.47 0.44
N PHE A 18 -16.67 -6.93 -0.81
CA PHE A 18 -16.16 -6.22 -1.99
C PHE A 18 -17.30 -5.56 -2.76
N HIS A 19 -17.54 -4.29 -2.45
CA HIS A 19 -18.48 -3.42 -3.14
C HIS A 19 -17.72 -2.24 -3.73
N THR A 20 -17.97 -1.93 -5.00
CA THR A 20 -17.34 -0.81 -5.71
C THR A 20 -18.28 -0.25 -6.79
N CYS A 21 -17.99 0.96 -7.28
CA CYS A 21 -18.69 1.59 -8.39
C CYS A 21 -17.71 2.29 -9.35
N ASP A 22 -18.18 2.72 -10.52
CA ASP A 22 -17.35 3.41 -11.53
C ASP A 22 -16.67 4.69 -11.00
N GLY A 23 -17.22 5.28 -9.92
CA GLY A 23 -16.66 6.44 -9.24
C GLY A 23 -15.38 6.16 -8.44
N ASP A 24 -15.11 4.90 -8.10
CA ASP A 24 -13.96 4.49 -7.29
C ASP A 24 -12.66 4.37 -8.10
N SER A 25 -12.74 4.48 -9.44
CA SER A 25 -11.58 4.42 -10.31
C SER A 25 -10.76 5.73 -10.24
N PRO A 26 -9.43 5.67 -10.04
CA PRO A 26 -8.58 4.47 -9.98
C PRO A 26 -8.68 3.70 -8.65
N LEU A 27 -8.95 2.39 -8.72
CA LEU A 27 -9.09 1.49 -7.57
C LEU A 27 -7.90 0.52 -7.47
N ILE A 28 -7.25 0.47 -6.30
CA ILE A 28 -6.24 -0.54 -5.96
C ILE A 28 -6.76 -1.42 -4.81
N VAL A 29 -6.76 -2.74 -4.99
CA VAL A 29 -7.29 -3.68 -4.01
C VAL A 29 -6.17 -4.29 -3.18
N GLN A 30 -6.14 -4.01 -1.87
CA GLN A 30 -5.10 -4.55 -0.99
C GLN A 30 -5.43 -5.95 -0.46
N LEU A 31 -4.52 -6.90 -0.69
CA LEU A 31 -4.54 -8.28 -0.21
C LEU A 31 -3.66 -8.45 1.04
N CYS A 32 -4.03 -9.41 1.89
CA CYS A 32 -3.18 -9.92 2.97
C CYS A 32 -3.21 -11.44 3.05
N GLY A 33 -2.13 -12.04 3.52
CA GLY A 33 -1.98 -13.50 3.62
C GLY A 33 -0.52 -13.87 3.79
N ASN A 34 -0.22 -15.17 3.86
CA ASN A 34 1.13 -15.68 4.07
C ASN A 34 1.44 -16.93 3.23
N ASP A 35 0.67 -17.12 2.16
CA ASP A 35 0.71 -18.30 1.31
C ASP A 35 0.75 -17.81 -0.15
N PRO A 36 1.86 -18.04 -0.87
CA PRO A 36 2.05 -17.54 -2.23
C PRO A 36 0.94 -17.97 -3.19
N GLU A 37 0.51 -19.23 -3.11
CA GLU A 37 -0.50 -19.80 -4.02
C GLU A 37 -1.86 -19.14 -3.77
N PHE A 38 -2.28 -19.01 -2.51
CA PHE A 38 -3.53 -18.32 -2.20
C PHE A 38 -3.49 -16.83 -2.55
N LEU A 39 -2.35 -16.15 -2.40
CA LEU A 39 -2.23 -14.74 -2.78
C LEU A 39 -2.33 -14.54 -4.29
N GLN A 40 -1.67 -15.39 -5.09
CA GLN A 40 -1.80 -15.37 -6.55
C GLN A 40 -3.25 -15.65 -6.98
N LYS A 41 -3.88 -16.72 -6.47
CA LYS A 41 -5.28 -17.02 -6.79
C LYS A 41 -6.23 -15.91 -6.35
N ALA A 42 -5.98 -15.27 -5.21
CA ALA A 42 -6.78 -14.13 -4.75
C ALA A 42 -6.61 -12.91 -5.65
N ALA A 43 -5.40 -12.64 -6.17
CA ALA A 43 -5.17 -11.57 -7.13
C ALA A 43 -6.00 -11.77 -8.41
N LEU A 44 -6.01 -12.99 -8.96
CA LEU A 44 -6.79 -13.32 -10.16
C LEU A 44 -8.30 -13.07 -10.00
N LYS A 45 -8.85 -13.14 -8.78
CA LYS A 45 -10.28 -12.79 -8.53
C LYS A 45 -10.62 -11.32 -8.75
N PHE A 46 -9.61 -10.45 -8.83
CA PHE A 46 -9.74 -9.01 -9.06
C PHE A 46 -9.36 -8.56 -10.47
N GLU A 47 -8.99 -9.49 -11.36
CA GLU A 47 -8.75 -9.17 -12.78
C GLU A 47 -9.99 -8.49 -13.39
N GLY A 48 -9.76 -7.37 -14.07
CA GLY A 48 -10.83 -6.54 -14.65
C GLY A 48 -11.69 -5.76 -13.65
N LYS A 49 -11.44 -5.87 -12.34
CA LYS A 49 -12.21 -5.17 -11.27
C LYS A 49 -11.45 -4.03 -10.60
N CYS A 50 -10.14 -3.97 -10.77
CA CYS A 50 -9.28 -2.93 -10.23
C CYS A 50 -8.09 -2.68 -11.16
N MET A 51 -7.37 -1.57 -10.96
CA MET A 51 -6.18 -1.26 -11.76
C MET A 51 -4.96 -2.08 -11.33
N ALA A 52 -4.92 -2.48 -10.05
CA ALA A 52 -3.82 -3.18 -9.44
C ALA A 52 -4.27 -3.88 -8.15
N VAL A 53 -3.52 -4.90 -7.73
CA VAL A 53 -3.59 -5.44 -6.38
C VAL A 53 -2.40 -4.95 -5.55
N ASP A 54 -2.60 -4.70 -4.27
CA ASP A 54 -1.55 -4.27 -3.35
C ASP A 54 -1.26 -5.35 -2.31
N LEU A 55 0.01 -5.71 -2.09
CA LEU A 55 0.40 -6.64 -1.03
C LEU A 55 0.61 -5.88 0.28
N ASN A 56 -0.16 -6.23 1.32
CA ASN A 56 0.06 -5.70 2.66
C ASN A 56 1.24 -6.39 3.35
N LEU A 57 2.32 -5.65 3.55
CA LEU A 57 3.45 -5.99 4.42
C LEU A 57 3.61 -5.00 5.58
N GLY A 58 2.60 -4.15 5.82
CA GLY A 58 2.69 -3.03 6.77
C GLY A 58 1.82 -3.15 8.03
N CYS A 59 0.79 -3.99 8.04
CA CYS A 59 -0.17 -4.03 9.15
C CYS A 59 0.49 -4.53 10.46
N PRO A 60 0.45 -3.77 11.57
CA PRO A 60 0.99 -4.19 12.86
C PRO A 60 -0.08 -4.73 13.82
N GLN A 61 -1.33 -4.88 13.38
CA GLN A 61 -2.45 -5.22 14.26
C GLN A 61 -2.38 -6.66 14.78
N GLY A 62 -3.04 -6.91 15.91
CA GLY A 62 -3.06 -8.24 16.55
C GLY A 62 -3.65 -9.34 15.66
N ILE A 63 -4.60 -9.02 14.77
CA ILE A 63 -5.14 -10.00 13.81
C ILE A 63 -4.09 -10.42 12.77
N ALA A 64 -3.25 -9.48 12.31
CA ALA A 64 -2.13 -9.78 11.42
C ALA A 64 -1.05 -10.61 12.13
N ARG A 65 -0.82 -10.36 13.42
CA ARG A 65 0.07 -11.19 14.24
C ARG A 65 -0.42 -12.64 14.32
N LYS A 66 -1.71 -12.84 14.64
CA LYS A 66 -2.32 -14.17 14.75
C LYS A 66 -2.31 -14.90 13.41
N GLY A 67 -2.65 -14.20 12.32
CA GLY A 67 -2.65 -14.74 10.96
C GLY A 67 -1.28 -14.82 10.29
N LYS A 68 -0.21 -14.34 10.95
CA LYS A 68 1.18 -14.29 10.43
C LYS A 68 1.28 -13.62 9.05
N TYR A 69 0.59 -12.50 8.85
CA TYR A 69 0.67 -11.68 7.64
C TYR A 69 1.02 -10.22 7.97
N GLY A 70 1.09 -9.34 6.97
CA GLY A 70 1.42 -7.92 7.18
C GLY A 70 2.87 -7.75 7.62
N SER A 71 3.12 -6.85 8.56
CA SER A 71 4.48 -6.59 9.08
C SER A 71 5.11 -7.79 9.82
N TYR A 72 4.33 -8.83 10.11
CA TYR A 72 4.82 -10.07 10.72
C TYR A 72 5.42 -11.06 9.71
N LEU A 73 5.32 -10.78 8.40
CA LEU A 73 6.04 -11.51 7.35
C LEU A 73 7.49 -11.09 7.22
N LEU A 74 7.80 -9.82 7.54
CA LEU A 74 9.08 -9.19 7.28
C LEU A 74 10.31 -9.90 7.88
N PRO A 75 10.21 -10.63 9.02
CA PRO A 75 11.32 -11.47 9.48
C PRO A 75 11.63 -12.69 8.58
N ASN A 76 10.72 -13.08 7.68
CA ASN A 76 10.88 -14.24 6.78
C ASN A 76 10.98 -13.77 5.32
N TYR A 77 12.16 -13.25 4.96
CA TYR A 77 12.44 -12.74 3.60
C TYR A 77 12.16 -13.74 2.48
N ASN A 78 12.51 -15.02 2.68
CA ASN A 78 12.29 -16.06 1.69
C ASN A 78 10.79 -16.22 1.37
N LEU A 79 9.92 -16.19 2.39
CA LEU A 79 8.48 -16.25 2.16
C LEU A 79 7.95 -14.98 1.46
N VAL A 80 8.45 -13.80 1.84
CA VAL A 80 8.06 -12.54 1.18
C VAL A 80 8.46 -12.56 -0.30
N GLU A 81 9.66 -13.05 -0.62
CA GLU A 81 10.14 -13.19 -2.00
C GLU A 81 9.28 -14.19 -2.79
N GLN A 82 8.95 -15.35 -2.22
CA GLN A 82 8.04 -16.32 -2.86
C GLN A 82 6.66 -15.73 -3.14
N ILE A 83 6.12 -14.93 -2.22
CA ILE A 83 4.85 -14.22 -2.40
C ILE A 83 4.96 -13.18 -3.52
N ALA A 84 6.00 -12.34 -3.49
CA ALA A 84 6.21 -11.30 -4.49
C ALA A 84 6.38 -11.91 -5.88
N LYS A 85 7.17 -12.97 -6.00
CA LYS A 85 7.36 -13.73 -7.24
C LYS A 85 6.06 -14.35 -7.76
N ALA A 86 5.19 -14.84 -6.88
CA ALA A 86 3.89 -15.39 -7.29
C ALA A 86 2.94 -14.29 -7.83
N LEU A 87 2.99 -13.08 -7.25
CA LEU A 87 2.21 -11.93 -7.71
C LEU A 87 2.79 -11.25 -8.96
N GLY A 88 4.11 -11.29 -9.14
CA GLY A 88 4.79 -10.77 -10.33
C GLY A 88 4.97 -11.78 -11.46
N GLY A 89 4.52 -13.02 -11.27
CA GLY A 89 4.59 -14.08 -12.25
C GLY A 89 3.60 -13.90 -13.40
N GLU A 90 3.80 -14.66 -14.48
CA GLU A 90 3.02 -14.55 -15.73
C GLU A 90 1.52 -14.82 -15.56
N GLU A 91 1.07 -15.50 -14.51
CA GLU A 91 -0.38 -15.71 -14.31
C GLU A 91 -1.11 -14.39 -14.00
N VAL A 92 -0.46 -13.44 -13.32
CA VAL A 92 -1.07 -12.17 -12.93
C VAL A 92 -0.72 -11.11 -13.98
N GLN A 93 -1.57 -10.99 -15.00
CA GLN A 93 -1.34 -10.12 -16.16
C GLN A 93 -1.58 -8.61 -15.90
N PHE A 94 -1.86 -8.23 -14.65
CA PHE A 94 -2.12 -6.85 -14.25
C PHE A 94 -1.21 -6.42 -13.09
N PRO A 95 -0.98 -5.12 -12.89
CA PRO A 95 0.01 -4.63 -11.94
C PRO A 95 -0.22 -5.08 -10.50
N PHE A 96 0.88 -5.34 -9.77
CA PHE A 96 0.85 -5.38 -8.32
C PHE A 96 1.75 -4.32 -7.69
N THR A 97 1.34 -3.84 -6.52
CA THR A 97 2.04 -2.85 -5.71
C THR A 97 2.24 -3.40 -4.30
N VAL A 98 3.06 -2.73 -3.48
CA VAL A 98 3.33 -3.19 -2.12
C VAL A 98 3.28 -2.04 -1.12
N LYS A 99 2.67 -2.29 0.03
CA LYS A 99 2.72 -1.36 1.17
C LYS A 99 3.50 -1.94 2.34
N ILE A 100 4.55 -1.25 2.76
CA ILE A 100 5.45 -1.67 3.84
C ILE A 100 5.46 -0.68 5.03
N ARG A 101 6.11 -1.11 6.12
CA ARG A 101 6.63 -0.26 7.21
C ARG A 101 8.15 -0.36 7.21
N LEU A 102 8.82 0.60 7.86
CA LEU A 102 10.27 0.53 8.06
C LEU A 102 10.64 -0.71 8.90
N LEU A 103 11.77 -1.32 8.56
CA LEU A 103 12.43 -2.29 9.43
C LEU A 103 13.30 -1.57 10.47
N PRO A 104 13.74 -2.25 11.54
CA PRO A 104 14.66 -1.64 12.50
C PRO A 104 15.97 -1.12 11.87
N SER A 105 16.40 -1.74 10.75
CA SER A 105 17.54 -1.29 9.95
C SER A 105 17.05 -0.67 8.64
N LEU A 106 17.56 0.53 8.32
CA LEU A 106 17.32 1.18 7.03
C LEU A 106 17.91 0.37 5.88
N GLU A 107 19.09 -0.21 6.07
CA GLU A 107 19.75 -1.06 5.06
C GLU A 107 18.87 -2.28 4.73
N ASP A 108 18.29 -2.91 5.74
CA ASP A 108 17.39 -4.05 5.54
C ASP A 108 16.10 -3.62 4.83
N THR A 109 15.59 -2.43 5.13
CA THR A 109 14.43 -1.86 4.44
C THR A 109 14.73 -1.62 2.96
N ILE A 110 15.93 -1.12 2.63
CA ILE A 110 16.38 -0.94 1.25
C ILE A 110 16.51 -2.29 0.53
N LYS A 111 17.12 -3.30 1.17
CA LYS A 111 17.23 -4.66 0.62
C LYS A 111 15.85 -5.26 0.33
N LEU A 112 14.90 -5.11 1.25
CA LEU A 112 13.52 -5.54 1.06
C LEU A 112 12.90 -4.85 -0.17
N CYS A 113 13.01 -3.53 -0.28
CA CYS A 113 12.41 -2.79 -1.39
C CYS A 113 13.01 -3.18 -2.75
N LYS A 114 14.33 -3.33 -2.83
CA LYS A 114 15.02 -3.78 -4.05
C LYS A 114 14.61 -5.20 -4.45
N MET A 115 14.39 -6.09 -3.48
CA MET A 115 13.84 -7.41 -3.76
C MET A 115 12.42 -7.31 -4.33
N LEU A 116 11.53 -6.53 -3.69
CA LEU A 116 10.15 -6.37 -4.16
C LEU A 116 10.09 -5.78 -5.57
N GLU A 117 10.93 -4.78 -5.88
CA GLU A 117 11.08 -4.22 -7.23
C GLU A 117 11.54 -5.27 -8.24
N ARG A 118 12.57 -6.07 -7.89
CA ARG A 118 13.09 -7.14 -8.75
C ARG A 118 12.03 -8.20 -9.06
N GLU A 119 11.21 -8.56 -8.07
CA GLU A 119 10.13 -9.56 -8.24
C GLU A 119 8.87 -8.98 -8.91
N GLY A 120 8.92 -7.73 -9.40
CA GLY A 120 7.91 -7.16 -10.29
C GLY A 120 6.95 -6.16 -9.66
N ALA A 121 7.17 -5.73 -8.41
CA ALA A 121 6.34 -4.69 -7.80
C ALA A 121 6.49 -3.38 -8.60
N GLN A 122 5.37 -2.78 -9.01
CA GLN A 122 5.40 -1.57 -9.85
C GLN A 122 5.31 -0.27 -9.07
N MET A 123 5.01 -0.33 -7.77
CA MET A 123 4.97 0.81 -6.86
C MET A 123 5.14 0.33 -5.43
N ILE A 124 5.86 1.09 -4.61
CA ILE A 124 6.01 0.82 -3.18
C ILE A 124 5.50 2.02 -2.36
N THR A 125 4.56 1.76 -1.46
CA THR A 125 4.17 2.72 -0.43
C THR A 125 4.89 2.41 0.88
N ILE A 126 5.63 3.37 1.42
CA ILE A 126 6.42 3.21 2.64
C ILE A 126 5.77 4.03 3.75
N HIS A 127 5.30 3.34 4.79
CA HIS A 127 5.02 4.03 6.04
C HIS A 127 6.33 4.27 6.79
N GLY A 128 6.68 5.54 7.05
CA GLY A 128 7.93 5.94 7.72
C GLY A 128 7.98 5.63 9.22
N ARG A 129 7.28 4.60 9.68
CA ARG A 129 7.32 4.11 11.06
C ARG A 129 7.59 2.62 11.04
N THR A 130 8.29 2.12 12.06
CA THR A 130 8.46 0.69 12.29
C THR A 130 7.15 0.04 12.73
N ARG A 131 7.11 -1.30 12.77
CA ARG A 131 5.95 -2.04 13.29
C ARG A 131 5.67 -1.68 14.76
N GLU A 132 6.72 -1.48 15.54
CA GLU A 132 6.73 -1.23 16.98
C GLU A 132 6.23 0.18 17.32
N GLN A 133 6.40 1.13 16.40
CA GLN A 133 5.82 2.47 16.45
C GLN A 133 4.33 2.42 16.06
N ASN A 134 3.52 1.82 16.94
CA ASN A 134 2.07 1.75 16.82
C ASN A 134 1.39 2.14 18.15
N LYS A 135 0.11 2.52 18.09
CA LYS A 135 -0.71 2.83 19.27
C LYS A 135 -0.06 3.89 20.17
N ASP A 136 0.14 3.57 21.44
CA ASP A 136 0.78 4.39 22.47
C ASP A 136 2.26 4.71 22.18
N ARG A 137 2.90 3.96 21.27
CA ARG A 137 4.29 4.14 20.86
C ARG A 137 4.41 4.87 19.51
N THR A 138 3.34 5.53 19.08
CA THR A 138 3.37 6.31 17.84
C THR A 138 4.33 7.48 17.99
N GLY A 139 5.40 7.47 17.20
CA GLY A 139 6.37 8.57 17.11
C GLY A 139 6.22 9.37 15.82
N ALA A 140 7.17 10.29 15.60
CA ALA A 140 7.33 10.99 14.33
C ALA A 140 7.50 9.99 13.17
N CYS A 141 7.04 10.38 11.98
CA CYS A 141 7.29 9.64 10.76
C CYS A 141 8.70 9.99 10.27
N ASP A 142 9.52 8.99 9.97
CA ASP A 142 10.87 9.17 9.46
C ASP A 142 10.82 9.38 7.93
N TRP A 143 10.56 10.63 7.53
CA TRP A 143 10.56 11.03 6.12
C TRP A 143 11.96 10.97 5.51
N GLN A 144 13.02 11.16 6.30
CA GLN A 144 14.40 11.07 5.81
C GLN A 144 14.77 9.64 5.38
N ALA A 145 14.29 8.62 6.11
CA ALA A 145 14.41 7.23 5.70
C ALA A 145 13.69 6.97 4.37
N ILE A 146 12.46 7.49 4.21
CA ILE A 146 11.71 7.39 2.94
C ILE A 146 12.47 8.06 1.80
N ALA A 147 13.01 9.27 2.02
CA ALA A 147 13.81 10.00 1.04
C ALA A 147 15.05 9.23 0.59
N THR A 148 15.68 8.52 1.54
CA THR A 148 16.84 7.67 1.26
C THR A 148 16.44 6.47 0.41
N ILE A 149 15.37 5.76 0.79
CA ILE A 149 14.89 4.58 0.03
C ILE A 149 14.40 4.99 -1.36
N ARG A 150 13.75 6.15 -1.52
CA ARG A 150 13.28 6.68 -2.80
C ARG A 150 14.40 6.77 -3.84
N LYS A 151 15.61 7.14 -3.42
CA LYS A 151 16.79 7.28 -4.31
C LYS A 151 17.36 5.93 -4.77
N GLU A 152 17.03 4.85 -4.07
CA GLU A 152 17.55 3.50 -4.31
C GLU A 152 16.68 2.67 -5.27
N LEU A 153 15.50 3.16 -5.64
CA LEU A 153 14.50 2.45 -6.44
C LEU A 153 14.18 3.18 -7.74
N SER A 154 13.94 2.42 -8.80
CA SER A 154 13.54 2.94 -10.11
C SER A 154 12.02 3.07 -10.24
N ILE A 155 11.26 2.24 -9.53
CA ILE A 155 9.80 2.31 -9.45
C ILE A 155 9.31 3.50 -8.60
N PRO A 156 8.08 3.99 -8.84
CA PRO A 156 7.45 5.00 -8.00
C PRO A 156 7.38 4.61 -6.52
N VAL A 157 7.77 5.56 -5.65
CA VAL A 157 7.64 5.42 -4.19
C VAL A 157 6.65 6.44 -3.68
N PHE A 158 5.78 5.99 -2.77
CA PHE A 158 4.79 6.82 -2.08
C PHE A 158 5.12 6.88 -0.58
N ALA A 159 5.06 8.07 0.00
CA ALA A 159 5.19 8.25 1.44
C ALA A 159 3.85 8.00 2.16
N ASN A 160 3.89 7.47 3.37
CA ASN A 160 2.73 7.33 4.23
C ASN A 160 3.07 7.62 5.70
N GLY A 161 2.14 8.30 6.39
CA GLY A 161 2.22 8.61 7.81
C GLY A 161 2.77 10.00 8.11
N GLY A 162 2.22 10.64 9.16
CA GLY A 162 2.58 11.99 9.58
C GLY A 162 1.98 13.10 8.72
N ILE A 163 0.86 12.83 8.03
CA ILE A 163 0.21 13.78 7.12
C ILE A 163 -1.16 14.11 7.70
N CYS A 164 -1.31 15.34 8.17
CA CYS A 164 -2.53 15.85 8.81
C CYS A 164 -3.16 17.01 8.04
N SER A 165 -2.40 17.68 7.16
CA SER A 165 -2.87 18.78 6.31
C SER A 165 -2.34 18.66 4.88
N LEU A 166 -2.84 19.52 3.98
CA LEU A 166 -2.30 19.66 2.62
C LEU A 166 -0.92 20.32 2.59
N GLU A 167 -0.60 21.12 3.61
CA GLU A 167 0.75 21.64 3.80
C GLU A 167 1.72 20.49 4.09
N ASP A 168 1.33 19.53 4.93
CA ASP A 168 2.15 18.33 5.20
C ASP A 168 2.36 17.48 3.93
N VAL A 169 1.36 17.39 3.06
CA VAL A 169 1.51 16.72 1.75
C VAL A 169 2.60 17.40 0.93
N THR A 170 2.55 18.74 0.84
CA THR A 170 3.51 19.53 0.07
C THR A 170 4.92 19.38 0.64
N LYS A 171 5.08 19.59 1.96
CA LYS A 171 6.36 19.42 2.67
C LYS A 171 6.93 18.02 2.50
N CYS A 172 6.10 16.98 2.67
CA CYS A 172 6.54 15.60 2.54
C CYS A 172 7.07 15.31 1.12
N ILE A 173 6.41 15.80 0.08
CA ILE A 173 6.89 15.63 -1.31
C ILE A 173 8.20 16.38 -1.52
N GLU A 174 8.32 17.62 -1.05
CA GLU A 174 9.53 18.44 -1.16
C GLU A 174 10.74 17.82 -0.44
N GLU A 175 10.54 17.34 0.79
CA GLU A 175 11.62 16.78 1.61
C GLU A 175 12.05 15.38 1.13
N THR A 176 11.12 14.58 0.61
CA THR A 176 11.39 13.17 0.30
C THR A 176 11.62 12.89 -1.18
N GLY A 177 11.14 13.74 -2.09
CA GLY A 177 11.18 13.49 -3.53
C GLY A 177 10.34 12.29 -3.98
N VAL A 178 9.39 11.84 -3.14
CA VAL A 178 8.45 10.77 -3.49
C VAL A 178 7.50 11.21 -4.61
N CYS A 179 6.96 10.23 -5.33
CA CYS A 179 6.01 10.50 -6.39
C CYS A 179 4.70 11.04 -5.81
N GLY A 180 4.26 10.53 -4.66
CA GLY A 180 3.07 11.02 -3.99
C GLY A 180 2.97 10.55 -2.54
N VAL A 181 1.85 10.91 -1.92
CA VAL A 181 1.58 10.66 -0.51
C VAL A 181 0.28 9.86 -0.37
N MET A 182 0.31 8.80 0.43
CA MET A 182 -0.87 8.07 0.87
C MET A 182 -1.30 8.60 2.24
N VAL A 183 -2.53 9.09 2.34
CA VAL A 183 -3.14 9.59 3.58
C VAL A 183 -4.14 8.57 4.11
N GLY A 184 -4.15 8.36 5.42
CA GLY A 184 -5.02 7.40 6.09
C GLY A 184 -5.90 8.06 7.14
N GLU A 185 -5.34 8.32 8.32
CA GLU A 185 -6.07 8.84 9.49
C GLU A 185 -6.78 10.18 9.21
N ALA A 186 -6.11 11.14 8.56
CA ALA A 186 -6.72 12.46 8.28
C ALA A 186 -7.96 12.39 7.36
N ILE A 187 -8.08 11.40 6.47
CA ILE A 187 -9.29 11.22 5.63
C ILE A 187 -10.47 10.69 6.46
N LEU A 188 -10.19 9.93 7.53
CA LEU A 188 -11.24 9.45 8.43
C LEU A 188 -11.84 10.60 9.25
N GLU A 189 -11.04 11.62 9.54
CA GLU A 189 -11.48 12.83 10.23
C GLU A 189 -12.15 13.83 9.27
N ASN A 190 -11.56 14.00 8.08
CA ASN A 190 -12.07 14.86 7.02
C ASN A 190 -12.13 14.10 5.68
N PRO A 191 -13.28 13.51 5.30
CA PRO A 191 -13.43 12.85 4.00
C PRO A 191 -13.23 13.78 2.80
N ALA A 192 -13.34 15.10 2.99
CA ALA A 192 -13.07 16.11 1.98
C ALA A 192 -11.61 16.59 1.97
N PHE A 193 -10.67 15.89 2.63
CA PHE A 193 -9.24 16.25 2.75
C PHE A 193 -8.59 16.71 1.43
N PHE A 194 -8.95 16.08 0.33
CA PHE A 194 -8.41 16.41 -1.00
C PHE A 194 -9.34 17.24 -1.88
N VAL A 195 -10.51 17.61 -1.38
CA VAL A 195 -11.51 18.40 -2.10
C VAL A 195 -11.36 19.87 -1.68
N ASN A 196 -11.13 20.73 -2.66
CA ASN A 196 -11.13 22.20 -2.52
C ASN A 196 -10.07 22.82 -1.58
N GLY A 197 -9.02 22.11 -1.20
CA GLY A 197 -8.00 22.71 -0.35
C GLY A 197 -8.45 22.95 1.10
N ILE A 198 -9.56 22.34 1.52
CA ILE A 198 -10.17 22.57 2.84
C ILE A 198 -9.38 21.80 3.89
N ASP A 199 -8.72 22.53 4.79
CA ASP A 199 -7.98 21.92 5.89
C ASP A 199 -8.97 21.24 6.85
N PRO A 200 -8.68 20.01 7.33
CA PRO A 200 -9.45 19.39 8.40
C PRO A 200 -9.71 20.28 9.63
N ALA A 201 -8.83 21.25 9.89
CA ALA A 201 -8.99 22.24 10.96
C ALA A 201 -10.15 23.24 10.73
N ASP A 202 -10.64 23.39 9.50
CA ASP A 202 -11.59 24.43 9.12
C ASP A 202 -13.08 24.05 9.32
N GLY A 203 -13.37 22.87 9.89
CA GLY A 203 -14.67 22.57 10.52
C GLY A 203 -15.91 22.53 9.60
N HIS A 204 -15.76 22.46 8.28
CA HIS A 204 -16.90 22.42 7.36
C HIS A 204 -17.15 21.02 6.78
N LEU A 205 -18.24 20.38 7.22
CA LEU A 205 -18.85 19.24 6.55
C LEU A 205 -19.34 19.67 5.16
N LEU A 206 -19.00 18.95 4.08
CA LEU A 206 -19.89 18.65 2.94
C LEU A 206 -19.25 17.77 1.83
N THR A 207 -20.11 16.91 1.28
CA THR A 207 -20.22 16.26 -0.04
C THR A 207 -18.99 15.71 -0.77
N VAL A 208 -19.03 14.38 -0.95
CA VAL A 208 -18.14 13.51 -1.73
C VAL A 208 -17.94 14.02 -3.17
N VAL A 209 -16.69 14.29 -3.55
CA VAL A 209 -16.25 14.47 -4.94
C VAL A 209 -14.86 13.86 -5.14
N ARG A 210 -14.69 13.18 -6.29
CA ARG A 210 -13.50 12.49 -6.82
C ARG A 210 -12.14 13.01 -6.35
N VAL A 211 -11.29 12.08 -5.89
CA VAL A 211 -9.91 12.35 -5.47
C VAL A 211 -8.92 11.50 -6.26
N CYS A 212 -8.12 12.16 -7.10
CA CYS A 212 -6.72 11.81 -7.37
C CYS A 212 -6.10 12.91 -8.24
N TRP A 213 -5.10 13.65 -7.74
CA TRP A 213 -4.38 14.64 -8.55
C TRP A 213 -2.86 14.54 -8.40
N ARG A 214 -2.20 14.73 -9.56
CA ARG A 214 -0.78 15.03 -9.85
C ARG A 214 0.26 13.95 -10.15
N VAL A 215 -0.05 12.65 -10.15
CA VAL A 215 0.90 11.66 -10.69
C VAL A 215 0.22 10.79 -11.72
N GLU A 216 0.59 10.95 -12.99
CA GLU A 216 0.29 9.96 -14.01
C GLU A 216 1.20 8.74 -13.78
N ILE A 217 0.81 7.85 -12.87
CA ILE A 217 1.52 6.57 -12.71
C ILE A 217 1.09 5.67 -13.87
N ARG A 218 1.97 5.52 -14.85
CA ARG A 218 1.79 4.49 -15.90
C ARG A 218 2.23 3.15 -15.34
N MET A 219 1.28 2.39 -14.82
CA MET A 219 1.49 0.97 -14.54
C MET A 219 1.47 0.20 -15.87
N ARG A 220 2.41 -0.71 -16.05
CA ARG A 220 2.53 -1.55 -17.24
C ARG A 220 1.74 -2.83 -17.02
N TYR A 221 0.82 -3.14 -17.92
CA TYR A 221 0.28 -4.49 -18.00
C TYR A 221 1.38 -5.43 -18.48
N VAL A 222 1.47 -6.62 -17.90
CA VAL A 222 2.30 -7.67 -18.49
C VAL A 222 1.65 -7.97 -19.85
N THR A 223 2.41 -7.83 -20.92
CA THR A 223 1.94 -8.20 -22.26
C THR A 223 2.75 -9.42 -22.64
N SER A 224 2.09 -10.52 -22.95
CA SER A 224 2.73 -11.69 -23.53
C SER A 224 3.38 -11.26 -24.85
N THR A 225 4.69 -11.44 -24.95
CA THR A 225 5.45 -11.31 -26.20
C THR A 225 5.03 -12.34 -27.22
#